data_AF-A0A1F2RZ31-F1
#
_entry.id   AF-A0A1F2RZ31-F1
#
_cell.length_a   1.000
_cell.length_b   1.000
_cell.length_c   1.000
_cell.angle_alpha   90.00
_cell.angle_beta   90.00
_cell.angle_gamma   90.00
#
_symmetry.space_group_name_H-M   'P 1'
#
loop_
_entity.id
_entity.type
_entity.pdbx_description
1 polymer ?
#
loop_
_entity_poly.entity_id
_entity_poly.type
_entity_poly.pdbx_seq_one_letter_code
_entity_poly.pdbx_strand_id
1 'polypeptide(L)'
;MPVLLLLLTLVFSPCLRAQFDSGSTGALGNFINPLTVVSASDETCNYVELRMDLAQGKAFAIPYRSGSNVDCNRALVDITATVFANPPTAGFLNGVIDVTNFTLQDSFLTGADNSIATYLSFVPNPNNTPVIIRATGNVTFNGGTFITVEGSPGVRAFGLVAGQGGQGGPGGYRGGEGGDGGIAPTKGGDGLGPGGGVGGLINQNSLTGAKFLTTGVTIGTTAIPAGNDLLSTFRGGSGGGGGGGRTNLEAGGGGGGGGGAVLIAANGTITVSGTVTANGGGNENICCNPRTAGTPGTGGIVRLVAATIAGGGNLTATSGGNICRETLTGCPPGSASGIVRLEAITISYTGGSAGIVQAASVPGSVVVAAASGPAFIKFTKLTDSNNAGNTITVDTAIQITPGRTGSFNPVDVKMPNAAGFPASSVKVDFEAGPNPGFPTGKTITLVVTPVDAAGGGAQSYTGTVTCPVAPALCTASITGVVLPVGASSLSAFTVVNFNADGTISQMFPRMYQGEPIEQVRIQTSGKETEYVLIARSGKEFPYKPGSDAGR
;
A
#
# COMPACT_ATOMS: atom_id res chain seq x y z
N MET A 1 30.15 -22.52 36.59
CA MET A 1 30.29 -21.64 35.42
C MET A 1 29.76 -22.27 34.12
N PRO A 2 28.45 -22.61 33.99
CA PRO A 2 27.85 -22.78 32.65
C PRO A 2 26.59 -21.95 32.39
N VAL A 3 26.09 -21.18 33.37
CA VAL A 3 24.84 -20.41 33.24
C VAL A 3 25.04 -19.08 32.49
N LEU A 4 26.27 -18.57 32.40
CA LEU A 4 26.56 -17.28 31.76
C LEU A 4 26.61 -17.35 30.22
N LEU A 5 26.81 -18.53 29.62
CA LEU A 5 26.89 -18.69 28.17
C LEU A 5 25.52 -18.85 27.50
N LEU A 6 24.49 -19.24 28.25
CA LEU A 6 23.11 -19.41 27.75
C LEU A 6 22.31 -18.10 27.76
N LEU A 7 22.74 -17.10 28.55
CA LEU A 7 22.09 -15.79 28.60
C LEU A 7 22.54 -14.86 27.46
N LEU A 8 23.71 -15.11 26.85
CA LEU A 8 24.26 -14.24 25.79
C LEU A 8 23.67 -14.53 24.39
N THR A 9 23.11 -15.73 24.18
CA THR A 9 22.45 -16.09 22.91
C THR A 9 20.98 -15.67 22.83
N LEU A 10 20.37 -15.21 23.94
CA LEU A 10 18.98 -14.76 24.00
C LEU A 10 18.80 -13.25 23.72
N VAL A 11 19.88 -12.47 23.62
CA VAL A 11 19.81 -11.00 23.45
C VAL A 11 19.94 -10.54 21.99
N PHE A 12 20.28 -11.44 21.07
CA PHE A 12 20.30 -11.14 19.63
C PHE A 12 19.28 -12.00 18.89
N SER A 13 17.98 -11.79 19.15
CA SER A 13 16.99 -12.16 18.13
C SER A 13 17.25 -11.26 16.91
N PRO A 14 17.66 -11.80 15.75
CA PRO A 14 17.77 -10.99 14.55
C PRO A 14 16.36 -10.47 14.26
N CYS A 15 16.16 -9.16 14.39
CA CYS A 15 14.95 -8.55 13.87
C CYS A 15 14.86 -8.92 12.39
N LEU A 16 13.87 -9.74 12.04
CA LEU A 16 13.53 -10.03 10.64
C LEU A 16 13.28 -8.67 9.97
N ARG A 17 14.18 -8.22 9.10
CA ARG A 17 14.05 -6.97 8.33
C ARG A 17 13.24 -7.24 7.07
N ALA A 18 12.61 -6.20 6.51
CA ALA A 18 11.77 -6.34 5.31
C ALA A 18 12.51 -6.98 4.13
N GLN A 19 11.88 -7.95 3.47
CA GLN A 19 12.39 -8.64 2.29
C GLN A 19 11.42 -8.39 1.14
N PHE A 20 11.93 -8.10 -0.06
CA PHE A 20 11.11 -7.92 -1.27
C PHE A 20 11.47 -8.98 -2.31
N ASP A 21 10.47 -9.66 -2.88
CA ASP A 21 10.62 -10.29 -4.19
C ASP A 21 10.19 -9.27 -5.27
N SER A 22 10.93 -9.27 -6.38
CA SER A 22 10.92 -8.27 -7.44
C SER A 22 9.52 -7.74 -7.80
N GLY A 23 9.33 -6.42 -7.72
CA GLY A 23 8.12 -5.73 -8.21
C GLY A 23 6.96 -5.56 -7.20
N SER A 24 7.19 -5.89 -5.92
CA SER A 24 6.24 -5.90 -4.79
C SER A 24 5.41 -7.18 -4.63
N THR A 25 6.02 -8.21 -4.05
CA THR A 25 5.45 -8.97 -2.91
C THR A 25 6.62 -9.39 -2.02
N GLY A 26 6.81 -8.68 -0.92
CA GLY A 26 7.83 -9.02 0.04
C GLY A 26 7.41 -10.11 1.01
N ALA A 27 8.24 -11.13 1.20
CA ALA A 27 8.16 -12.00 2.37
C ALA A 27 8.47 -11.13 3.61
N LEU A 28 7.43 -10.72 4.34
CA LEU A 28 7.44 -9.52 5.17
C LEU A 28 8.41 -9.61 6.37
N GLY A 29 9.28 -8.61 6.49
CA GLY A 29 9.98 -8.28 7.73
C GLY A 29 9.78 -6.81 8.09
N ASN A 30 10.40 -6.37 9.19
CA ASN A 30 10.23 -5.02 9.72
C ASN A 30 11.05 -4.00 8.94
N PHE A 31 10.45 -2.83 8.68
CA PHE A 31 11.16 -1.62 8.32
C PHE A 31 11.47 -0.83 9.59
N ILE A 32 12.75 -0.58 9.83
CA ILE A 32 13.25 0.32 10.87
C ILE A 32 14.45 1.05 10.29
N ASN A 33 14.40 2.39 10.23
CA ASN A 33 15.56 3.18 9.80
C ASN A 33 16.67 3.15 10.87
N PRO A 34 17.97 3.15 10.48
CA PRO A 34 19.06 3.13 11.45
C PRO A 34 19.10 4.46 12.25
N LEU A 35 19.68 4.49 13.45
CA LEU A 35 19.84 5.76 14.18
C LEU A 35 20.99 6.61 13.63
N THR A 36 21.97 5.96 13.00
CA THR A 36 23.20 6.57 12.50
C THR A 36 23.59 5.95 11.15
N VAL A 37 24.44 6.64 10.40
CA VAL A 37 25.03 6.14 9.16
C VAL A 37 26.53 6.40 9.12
N VAL A 38 27.26 5.60 8.36
CA VAL A 38 28.68 5.84 8.09
C VAL A 38 28.80 6.62 6.79
N SER A 39 29.38 7.81 6.84
CA SER A 39 29.57 8.68 5.69
C SER A 39 30.66 8.14 4.73
N ALA A 40 30.78 8.75 3.55
CA ALA A 40 31.83 8.38 2.58
C ALA A 40 33.27 8.59 3.10
N SER A 41 33.45 9.36 4.17
CA SER A 41 34.72 9.57 4.88
C SER A 41 34.92 8.62 6.06
N ASP A 42 34.13 7.55 6.16
CA ASP A 42 34.16 6.55 7.23
C ASP A 42 33.86 7.11 8.64
N GLU A 43 33.17 8.26 8.69
CA GLU A 43 32.74 8.89 9.93
C GLU A 43 31.29 8.50 10.25
N THR A 44 31.02 8.11 11.49
CA THR A 44 29.65 7.84 11.97
C THR A 44 28.92 9.14 12.26
N CYS A 45 27.74 9.29 11.66
CA CYS A 45 26.96 10.51 11.68
C CYS A 45 25.49 10.23 12.00
N ASN A 46 24.82 11.20 12.60
CA ASN A 46 23.37 11.30 12.46
C ASN A 46 23.03 11.81 11.03
N TYR A 47 21.75 11.90 10.68
CA TYR A 47 21.34 12.29 9.33
C TYR A 47 20.05 13.11 9.34
N VAL A 48 19.89 13.96 8.32
CA VAL A 48 18.71 14.84 8.17
C VAL A 48 17.60 14.21 7.34
N GLU A 49 17.96 13.37 6.36
CA GLU A 49 17.03 12.89 5.36
C GLU A 49 17.31 11.42 5.04
N LEU A 50 16.25 10.63 5.05
CA LEU A 50 16.12 9.33 4.42
C LEU A 50 15.36 9.53 3.11
N ARG A 51 15.98 9.17 2.00
CA ARG A 51 15.39 9.29 0.68
C ARG A 51 15.13 7.90 0.13
N MET A 52 13.86 7.57 -0.06
CA MET A 52 13.45 6.36 -0.78
C MET A 52 13.34 6.67 -2.27
N ASP A 53 14.24 6.11 -3.07
CA ASP A 53 14.14 6.17 -4.51
C ASP A 53 13.21 5.07 -5.03
N LEU A 54 11.98 5.44 -5.37
CA LEU A 54 10.98 4.49 -5.85
C LEU A 54 11.30 3.96 -7.25
N ALA A 55 12.05 4.71 -8.07
CA ALA A 55 12.45 4.25 -9.39
C ALA A 55 13.53 3.17 -9.31
N GLN A 56 14.43 3.27 -8.32
CA GLN A 56 15.55 2.34 -8.16
C GLN A 56 15.29 1.23 -7.12
N GLY A 57 14.32 1.43 -6.23
CA GLY A 57 14.08 0.52 -5.11
C GLY A 57 15.15 0.65 -4.02
N LYS A 58 15.74 1.84 -3.88
CA LYS A 58 16.87 2.11 -2.97
C LYS A 58 16.48 3.06 -1.85
N ALA A 59 17.15 2.92 -0.71
CA ALA A 59 17.07 3.87 0.39
C ALA A 59 18.43 4.51 0.63
N PHE A 60 18.45 5.83 0.67
CA PHE A 60 19.65 6.63 0.94
C PHE A 60 19.47 7.45 2.20
N ALA A 61 20.58 7.76 2.88
CA ALA A 61 20.63 8.76 3.93
C ALA A 61 21.55 9.93 3.55
N ILE A 62 21.25 11.11 4.06
CA ILE A 62 22.13 12.30 3.97
C ILE A 62 22.76 12.55 5.35
N PRO A 63 24.04 12.18 5.56
CA PRO A 63 24.73 12.43 6.83
C PRO A 63 24.74 13.91 7.20
N TYR A 64 24.72 14.21 8.51
CA TYR A 64 24.66 15.59 9.02
C TYR A 64 25.79 15.92 9.99
N ARG A 65 25.77 15.38 11.21
CA ARG A 65 26.74 15.70 12.27
C ARG A 65 27.33 14.44 12.87
N SER A 66 28.61 14.50 13.20
CA SER A 66 29.30 13.44 13.91
C SER A 66 29.18 13.57 15.42
N GLY A 67 29.68 12.59 16.17
CA GLY A 67 29.67 12.61 17.63
C GLY A 67 30.52 13.74 18.26
N SER A 68 31.35 14.42 17.47
CA SER A 68 32.08 15.63 17.88
C SER A 68 31.40 16.92 17.42
N ASN A 69 30.16 16.83 16.92
CA ASN A 69 29.36 17.91 16.36
C ASN A 69 29.98 18.61 15.14
N VAL A 70 30.86 17.94 14.41
CA VAL A 70 31.42 18.43 13.15
C VAL A 70 30.49 18.05 12.00
N ASP A 71 30.41 18.90 10.98
CA ASP A 71 29.63 18.61 9.76
C ASP A 71 30.22 17.40 9.04
N CYS A 72 29.38 16.38 8.83
CA CYS A 72 29.73 15.21 8.03
C CYS A 72 29.66 15.50 6.54
N ASN A 73 30.32 14.64 5.74
CA ASN A 73 30.13 14.63 4.30
C ASN A 73 28.67 14.31 3.95
N ARG A 74 28.00 15.25 3.27
CA ARG A 74 26.57 15.15 2.88
C ARG A 74 26.30 14.34 1.61
N ALA A 75 27.28 13.60 1.10
CA ALA A 75 27.06 12.66 0.01
C ALA A 75 26.02 11.59 0.42
N LEU A 76 25.17 11.19 -0.52
CA LEU A 76 24.16 10.15 -0.29
C LEU A 76 24.84 8.83 0.07
N VAL A 77 24.44 8.25 1.19
CA VAL A 77 24.88 6.92 1.65
C VAL A 77 23.78 5.92 1.34
N ASP A 78 24.08 4.88 0.55
CA ASP A 78 23.15 3.79 0.28
C ASP A 78 23.00 2.92 1.54
N ILE A 79 21.83 2.96 2.15
CA ILE A 79 21.48 2.21 3.36
C ILE A 79 20.48 1.09 3.06
N THR A 80 20.28 0.75 1.79
CA THR A 80 19.25 -0.19 1.35
C THR A 80 19.35 -1.53 2.08
N ALA A 81 20.55 -2.09 2.22
CA ALA A 81 20.78 -3.35 2.95
C ALA A 81 20.69 -3.23 4.49
N THR A 82 20.76 -2.00 5.02
CA THR A 82 20.57 -1.74 6.46
C THR A 82 19.08 -1.70 6.81
N VAL A 83 18.30 -1.13 5.91
CA VAL A 83 16.85 -0.92 6.06
C VAL A 83 16.06 -2.17 5.64
N PHE A 84 16.54 -2.88 4.63
CA PHE A 84 15.91 -4.07 4.07
C PHE A 84 16.85 -5.28 4.18
N ALA A 85 16.35 -6.42 4.66
CA ALA A 85 17.13 -7.67 4.71
C ALA A 85 17.44 -8.16 3.30
N ASN A 86 16.43 -8.08 2.41
CA ASN A 86 16.56 -8.41 1.01
C ASN A 86 16.10 -7.18 0.20
N PRO A 87 17.06 -6.35 -0.24
CA PRO A 87 16.79 -5.18 -1.07
C PRO A 87 15.91 -5.52 -2.27
N PRO A 88 14.99 -4.63 -2.68
CA PRO A 88 14.34 -4.76 -3.98
C PRO A 88 15.40 -4.89 -5.08
N THR A 89 15.23 -5.86 -5.97
CA THR A 89 16.09 -6.01 -7.15
C THR A 89 15.69 -5.06 -8.29
N ALA A 90 14.55 -4.38 -8.15
CA ALA A 90 14.01 -3.39 -9.09
C ALA A 90 13.23 -2.29 -8.34
N GLY A 91 12.90 -1.21 -9.05
CA GLY A 91 12.08 -0.13 -8.52
C GLY A 91 10.67 -0.54 -8.07
N PHE A 92 10.11 0.26 -7.16
CA PHE A 92 8.71 0.21 -6.75
C PHE A 92 7.82 0.88 -7.81
N LEU A 93 7.60 0.21 -8.95
CA LEU A 93 6.89 0.76 -10.11
C LEU A 93 5.42 1.15 -9.86
N ASN A 94 4.81 0.61 -8.80
CA ASN A 94 3.47 0.92 -8.34
C ASN A 94 3.45 1.77 -7.04
N GLY A 95 4.63 2.14 -6.53
CA GLY A 95 4.78 2.93 -5.30
C GLY A 95 4.40 2.18 -4.02
N VAL A 96 4.27 0.86 -4.07
CA VAL A 96 3.84 0.02 -2.94
C VAL A 96 5.04 -0.51 -2.16
N ILE A 97 4.98 -0.36 -0.83
CA ILE A 97 5.96 -0.83 0.14
C ILE A 97 5.22 -1.74 1.14
N ASP A 98 5.48 -3.04 1.05
CA ASP A 98 4.91 -4.06 1.93
C ASP A 98 5.90 -4.47 3.03
N VAL A 99 5.48 -4.39 4.31
CA VAL A 99 6.31 -4.72 5.48
C VAL A 99 5.51 -5.42 6.58
N THR A 100 6.20 -6.00 7.57
CA THR A 100 5.52 -6.52 8.78
C THR A 100 5.18 -5.37 9.71
N ASN A 101 6.19 -4.66 10.21
CA ASN A 101 6.01 -3.42 10.95
C ASN A 101 6.78 -2.30 10.24
N PHE A 102 6.26 -1.08 10.30
CA PHE A 102 6.96 0.11 9.81
C PHE A 102 7.26 1.03 10.99
N THR A 103 8.52 1.28 11.29
CA THR A 103 8.93 2.26 12.31
C THR A 103 9.83 3.31 11.68
N LEU A 104 9.40 4.57 11.74
CA LEU A 104 10.24 5.72 11.48
C LEU A 104 10.64 6.34 12.83
N GLN A 105 11.93 6.31 13.11
CA GLN A 105 12.52 6.88 14.32
C GLN A 105 13.43 8.06 13.98
N ASP A 106 13.65 8.93 14.96
CA ASP A 106 14.56 10.05 14.79
C ASP A 106 16.01 9.54 14.71
N SER A 107 16.82 10.17 13.87
CA SER A 107 18.26 9.89 13.84
C SER A 107 18.87 10.42 15.13
N PHE A 108 19.81 9.67 15.70
CA PHE A 108 20.39 10.01 16.97
C PHE A 108 21.83 9.55 17.05
N LEU A 109 22.71 10.49 17.38
CA LEU A 109 24.10 10.19 17.71
C LEU A 109 24.51 10.99 18.95
N THR A 110 25.00 10.29 19.97
CA THR A 110 25.52 10.93 21.18
C THR A 110 26.64 11.90 20.83
N GLY A 111 26.55 13.14 21.32
CA GLY A 111 27.53 14.21 21.07
C GLY A 111 27.32 14.99 19.77
N ALA A 112 26.43 14.54 18.88
CA ALA A 112 25.99 15.30 17.72
C ALA A 112 24.86 16.29 18.07
N ASP A 113 24.70 17.34 17.27
CA ASP A 113 23.47 18.13 17.25
C ASP A 113 22.32 17.28 16.68
N ASN A 114 21.42 16.86 17.57
CA ASN A 114 20.20 16.11 17.26
C ASN A 114 18.94 17.00 17.35
N SER A 115 19.09 18.32 17.27
CA SER A 115 17.94 19.25 17.25
C SER A 115 17.22 19.28 15.89
N ILE A 116 17.79 18.62 14.89
CA ILE A 116 17.24 18.50 13.56
C ILE A 116 16.23 17.36 13.47
N ALA A 117 15.16 17.61 12.72
CA ALA A 117 14.18 16.58 12.43
C ALA A 117 14.67 15.59 11.36
N THR A 118 14.22 14.34 11.46
CA THR A 118 14.49 13.30 10.47
C THR A 118 13.38 13.26 9.41
N TYR A 119 13.74 13.55 8.16
CA TYR A 119 12.82 13.52 7.03
C TYR A 119 12.88 12.17 6.30
N LEU A 120 11.73 11.62 5.94
CA LEU A 120 11.56 10.55 4.99
C LEU A 120 10.92 11.14 3.72
N SER A 121 11.70 11.24 2.66
CA SER A 121 11.30 11.73 1.35
C SER A 121 11.26 10.60 0.32
N PHE A 122 10.55 10.83 -0.78
CA PHE A 122 10.43 9.86 -1.86
C PHE A 122 10.79 10.50 -3.20
N VAL A 123 11.66 9.84 -3.96
CA VAL A 123 11.84 10.15 -5.38
C VAL A 123 10.74 9.41 -6.15
N PRO A 124 9.92 10.10 -6.96
CA PRO A 124 8.88 9.47 -7.76
C PRO A 124 9.42 8.37 -8.69
N ASN A 125 8.63 7.33 -8.92
CA ASN A 125 8.92 6.35 -9.96
C ASN A 125 8.56 6.92 -11.36
N PRO A 126 8.90 6.24 -12.47
CA PRO A 126 8.60 6.74 -13.82
C PRO A 126 7.12 6.98 -14.12
N ASN A 127 6.22 6.30 -13.40
CA ASN A 127 4.77 6.48 -13.52
C ASN A 127 4.23 7.55 -12.56
N ASN A 128 5.10 8.14 -11.73
CA ASN A 128 4.78 9.05 -10.65
C ASN A 128 3.56 8.58 -9.83
N THR A 129 3.56 7.31 -9.41
CA THR A 129 2.45 6.77 -8.62
C THR A 129 2.46 7.32 -7.19
N PRO A 130 1.30 7.33 -6.50
CA PRO A 130 1.25 7.57 -5.06
C PRO A 130 2.14 6.60 -4.27
N VAL A 131 2.48 7.01 -3.05
CA VAL A 131 3.17 6.15 -2.07
C VAL A 131 2.13 5.34 -1.31
N ILE A 132 2.32 4.02 -1.23
CA ILE A 132 1.44 3.11 -0.50
C ILE A 132 2.31 2.29 0.45
N ILE A 133 2.20 2.53 1.75
CA ILE A 133 2.87 1.73 2.80
C ILE A 133 1.83 0.80 3.39
N ARG A 134 2.04 -0.52 3.31
CA ARG A 134 1.15 -1.53 3.91
C ARG A 134 1.94 -2.37 4.91
N ALA A 135 1.42 -2.43 6.13
CA ALA A 135 2.00 -3.19 7.22
C ALA A 135 1.02 -4.28 7.69
N THR A 136 1.47 -5.53 7.80
CA THR A 136 0.64 -6.59 8.41
C THR A 136 0.57 -6.51 9.93
N GLY A 137 1.45 -5.71 10.55
CA GLY A 137 1.50 -5.38 11.96
C GLY A 137 1.18 -3.90 12.20
N ASN A 138 2.08 -3.20 12.90
CA ASN A 138 1.92 -1.81 13.31
C ASN A 138 2.75 -0.85 12.44
N VAL A 139 2.31 0.41 12.43
CA VAL A 139 3.07 1.52 11.88
C VAL A 139 3.28 2.57 12.96
N THR A 140 4.51 3.02 13.14
CA THR A 140 4.89 4.00 14.17
C THR A 140 5.74 5.10 13.56
N PHE A 141 5.31 6.35 13.73
CA PHE A 141 6.10 7.55 13.43
C PHE A 141 6.44 8.25 14.73
N ASN A 142 7.70 8.19 15.14
CA ASN A 142 8.14 8.83 16.39
C ASN A 142 8.13 10.35 16.27
N GLY A 143 8.11 11.04 17.42
CA GLY A 143 8.34 12.49 17.45
C GLY A 143 9.69 12.86 16.80
N GLY A 144 9.78 14.05 16.23
CA GLY A 144 10.96 14.50 15.49
C GLY A 144 11.06 13.96 14.05
N THR A 145 10.15 13.09 13.62
CA THR A 145 10.16 12.51 12.26
C THR A 145 9.13 13.16 11.34
N PHE A 146 9.44 13.22 10.04
CA PHE A 146 8.60 13.81 8.99
C PHE A 146 8.52 12.86 7.81
N ILE A 147 7.32 12.49 7.37
CA ILE A 147 7.11 11.84 6.07
C ILE A 147 6.63 12.92 5.11
N THR A 148 7.35 13.14 4.00
CA THR A 148 6.99 14.15 3.01
C THR A 148 6.77 13.53 1.64
N VAL A 149 5.60 13.81 1.08
CA VAL A 149 5.28 13.60 -0.34
C VAL A 149 4.93 14.95 -0.99
N GLU A 150 5.52 16.05 -0.52
CA GLU A 150 5.16 17.41 -0.96
C GLU A 150 5.49 17.70 -2.42
N GLY A 151 4.74 18.65 -3.00
CA GLY A 151 5.09 19.26 -4.27
C GLY A 151 6.24 20.26 -4.10
N SER A 152 7.12 20.34 -5.09
CA SER A 152 8.20 21.33 -5.11
C SER A 152 7.65 22.73 -5.46
N PRO A 153 8.24 23.80 -4.90
CA PRO A 153 7.92 25.15 -5.34
C PRO A 153 8.25 25.34 -6.83
N GLY A 154 7.52 26.24 -7.49
CA GLY A 154 7.91 26.72 -8.82
C GLY A 154 9.15 27.59 -8.73
N VAL A 155 9.96 27.64 -9.77
CA VAL A 155 11.21 28.41 -9.82
C VAL A 155 10.92 29.85 -10.24
N ARG A 156 11.63 30.79 -9.62
CA ARG A 156 11.63 32.22 -10.00
C ARG A 156 12.17 32.44 -11.43
N ALA A 157 11.55 33.39 -12.14
CA ALA A 157 12.12 33.91 -13.39
C ALA A 157 13.37 34.78 -13.18
N PHE A 158 14.33 34.66 -14.10
CA PHE A 158 15.53 35.49 -14.12
C PHE A 158 15.62 36.26 -15.45
N GLY A 159 15.42 37.58 -15.37
CA GLY A 159 15.43 38.43 -16.57
C GLY A 159 14.29 38.05 -17.51
N LEU A 160 14.64 37.67 -18.74
CA LEU A 160 13.66 37.32 -19.78
C LEU A 160 13.31 35.82 -19.83
N VAL A 161 14.02 34.98 -19.07
CA VAL A 161 13.82 33.52 -19.06
C VAL A 161 12.72 33.15 -18.07
N ALA A 162 11.69 32.45 -18.58
CA ALA A 162 10.61 31.91 -17.79
C ALA A 162 11.08 31.06 -16.60
N GLY A 163 10.40 31.20 -15.47
CA GLY A 163 10.60 30.35 -14.31
C GLY A 163 10.03 28.94 -14.54
N GLN A 164 10.74 27.91 -14.08
CA GLN A 164 10.28 26.54 -14.25
C GLN A 164 9.13 26.17 -13.31
N GLY A 165 8.13 25.45 -13.79
CA GLY A 165 7.06 24.87 -12.98
C GLY A 165 7.62 23.83 -12.00
N GLY A 166 7.15 23.89 -10.75
CA GLY A 166 7.56 23.00 -9.67
C GLY A 166 7.12 21.56 -9.92
N GLN A 167 7.97 20.60 -9.57
CA GLN A 167 7.65 19.19 -9.69
C GLN A 167 6.53 18.79 -8.72
N GLY A 168 5.62 17.93 -9.17
CA GLY A 168 4.64 17.32 -8.27
C GLY A 168 5.34 16.35 -7.30
N GLY A 169 4.77 16.19 -6.11
CA GLY A 169 5.16 15.09 -5.23
C GLY A 169 4.75 13.73 -5.82
N PRO A 170 5.14 12.60 -5.22
CA PRO A 170 4.69 11.27 -5.65
C PRO A 170 3.16 11.17 -5.81
N GLY A 171 2.68 10.92 -7.02
CA GLY A 171 1.24 10.91 -7.34
C GLY A 171 0.63 12.28 -7.66
N GLY A 172 1.34 13.38 -7.41
CA GLY A 172 0.93 14.75 -7.68
C GLY A 172 1.38 15.27 -9.05
N TYR A 173 0.82 16.40 -9.49
CA TYR A 173 1.05 16.95 -10.83
C TYR A 173 2.01 18.14 -10.83
N ARG A 174 2.73 18.31 -11.94
CA ARG A 174 3.67 19.42 -12.13
C ARG A 174 2.96 20.77 -12.29
N GLY A 175 3.57 21.84 -11.78
CA GLY A 175 3.17 23.22 -12.05
C GLY A 175 3.48 23.66 -13.48
N GLY A 176 2.81 24.73 -13.92
CA GLY A 176 3.00 25.34 -15.23
C GLY A 176 4.26 26.20 -15.29
N GLU A 177 4.89 26.24 -16.46
CA GLU A 177 6.03 27.12 -16.74
C GLU A 177 5.60 28.59 -16.72
N GLY A 178 6.51 29.48 -16.36
CA GLY A 178 6.31 30.90 -16.59
C GLY A 178 6.25 31.26 -18.08
N GLY A 179 5.74 32.46 -18.39
CA GLY A 179 5.84 33.04 -19.73
C GLY A 179 7.13 33.83 -19.90
N ASP A 180 7.73 33.80 -21.08
CA ASP A 180 8.93 34.57 -21.43
C ASP A 180 8.63 36.07 -21.42
N GLY A 181 9.59 36.88 -20.94
CA GLY A 181 9.51 38.33 -20.93
C GLY A 181 9.99 38.98 -22.23
N GLY A 182 10.04 40.31 -22.26
CA GLY A 182 10.67 41.07 -23.34
C GLY A 182 9.69 41.62 -24.38
N ILE A 183 10.16 41.87 -25.61
CA ILE A 183 9.39 42.57 -26.65
C ILE A 183 8.21 41.71 -27.15
N ALA A 184 8.38 40.39 -27.16
CA ALA A 184 7.37 39.42 -27.56
C ALA A 184 7.08 38.45 -26.40
N PRO A 185 6.42 38.93 -25.32
CA PRO A 185 6.20 38.10 -24.14
C PRO A 185 5.19 36.99 -24.42
N THR A 186 5.25 35.91 -23.64
CA THR A 186 4.32 34.78 -23.76
C THR A 186 3.41 34.64 -22.54
N LYS A 187 2.28 33.94 -22.71
CA LYS A 187 1.42 33.50 -21.61
C LYS A 187 2.19 32.47 -20.78
N GLY A 188 1.96 32.44 -19.46
CA GLY A 188 2.38 31.32 -18.64
C GLY A 188 1.66 30.02 -19.02
N GLY A 189 2.33 28.90 -18.78
CA GLY A 189 1.75 27.57 -18.94
C GLY A 189 0.70 27.29 -17.86
N ASP A 190 -0.33 26.54 -18.24
CA ASP A 190 -1.28 25.99 -17.29
C ASP A 190 -0.59 24.88 -16.46
N GLY A 191 -0.96 24.76 -15.18
CA GLY A 191 -0.54 23.65 -14.33
C GLY A 191 -1.16 22.33 -14.78
N LEU A 192 -0.49 21.22 -14.50
CA LEU A 192 -0.99 19.90 -14.88
C LEU A 192 -1.95 19.34 -13.81
N GLY A 193 -2.73 18.34 -14.21
CA GLY A 193 -3.68 17.63 -13.35
C GLY A 193 -5.13 18.05 -13.57
N PRO A 194 -6.10 17.28 -13.04
CA PRO A 194 -7.53 17.51 -13.28
C PRO A 194 -7.99 18.93 -12.97
N GLY A 195 -7.40 19.58 -11.96
CA GLY A 195 -7.70 20.96 -11.58
C GLY A 195 -6.49 21.88 -11.67
N GLY A 196 -5.61 21.66 -12.65
CA GLY A 196 -4.44 22.51 -12.89
C GLY A 196 -4.78 24.00 -12.92
N GLY A 197 -3.93 24.83 -12.30
CA GLY A 197 -4.12 26.28 -12.30
C GLY A 197 -3.92 26.87 -13.69
N VAL A 198 -4.68 27.91 -14.06
CA VAL A 198 -4.56 28.53 -15.40
C VAL A 198 -3.33 29.42 -15.44
N GLY A 199 -2.53 29.34 -16.49
CA GLY A 199 -1.37 30.20 -16.68
C GLY A 199 -1.76 31.68 -16.84
N GLY A 200 -0.93 32.58 -16.32
CA GLY A 200 -1.15 34.02 -16.37
C GLY A 200 -1.09 34.57 -17.80
N LEU A 201 -1.99 35.50 -18.12
CA LEU A 201 -1.96 36.23 -19.39
C LEU A 201 -0.76 37.17 -19.44
N ILE A 202 -0.38 37.61 -20.64
CA ILE A 202 0.69 38.61 -20.82
C ILE A 202 0.41 39.84 -19.94
N ASN A 203 1.42 40.31 -19.20
CA ASN A 203 1.33 41.41 -18.22
C ASN A 203 0.37 41.16 -17.03
N GLN A 204 -0.06 39.91 -16.81
CA GLN A 204 -1.00 39.53 -15.76
C GLN A 204 -0.57 38.27 -15.01
N ASN A 205 -1.07 38.15 -13.79
CA ASN A 205 -0.96 36.92 -13.02
C ASN A 205 -1.94 35.87 -13.50
N SER A 206 -1.67 34.63 -13.08
CA SER A 206 -2.71 33.61 -13.04
C SER A 206 -3.88 34.11 -12.18
N LEU A 207 -5.07 34.11 -12.78
CA LEU A 207 -6.31 34.58 -12.13
C LEU A 207 -7.00 33.48 -11.32
N THR A 208 -6.55 32.23 -11.43
CA THR A 208 -7.17 31.08 -10.78
C THR A 208 -6.11 30.07 -10.30
N GLY A 209 -6.09 29.85 -8.99
CA GLY A 209 -5.27 28.83 -8.36
C GLY A 209 -5.77 27.43 -8.70
N ALA A 210 -4.89 26.45 -8.58
CA ALA A 210 -5.21 25.07 -8.81
C ALA A 210 -6.30 24.57 -7.84
N LYS A 211 -7.08 23.59 -8.30
CA LYS A 211 -8.19 22.96 -7.58
C LYS A 211 -7.92 21.47 -7.40
N PHE A 212 -8.34 20.93 -6.26
CA PHE A 212 -8.08 19.55 -5.90
C PHE A 212 -9.19 18.64 -6.42
N LEU A 213 -8.85 17.64 -7.24
CA LEU A 213 -9.77 16.63 -7.81
C LEU A 213 -11.02 17.17 -8.55
N THR A 214 -10.99 18.42 -9.03
CA THR A 214 -12.07 19.01 -9.84
C THR A 214 -11.57 19.34 -11.23
N THR A 215 -12.40 19.23 -12.27
CA THR A 215 -12.11 19.67 -13.64
C THR A 215 -12.09 21.20 -13.84
N GLY A 216 -11.56 21.95 -12.88
CA GLY A 216 -11.48 23.41 -12.93
C GLY A 216 -12.79 24.16 -12.61
N VAL A 217 -13.83 23.46 -12.16
CA VAL A 217 -15.08 24.07 -11.65
C VAL A 217 -15.02 24.11 -10.13
N THR A 218 -15.26 25.29 -9.55
CA THR A 218 -15.37 25.49 -8.11
C THR A 218 -16.39 24.50 -7.52
N ILE A 219 -15.92 23.45 -6.84
CA ILE A 219 -16.78 22.76 -5.88
C ILE A 219 -17.01 23.78 -4.77
N GLY A 220 -18.26 24.22 -4.62
CA GLY A 220 -18.69 25.00 -3.46
C GLY A 220 -18.36 24.23 -2.18
N THR A 221 -18.67 24.78 -1.01
CA THR A 221 -18.44 24.13 0.30
C THR A 221 -19.21 22.80 0.51
N THR A 222 -19.74 22.19 -0.56
CA THR A 222 -20.35 20.87 -0.57
C THR A 222 -19.31 19.81 -0.23
N ALA A 223 -19.57 19.07 0.84
CA ALA A 223 -18.79 17.91 1.25
C ALA A 223 -18.56 16.98 0.05
N ILE A 224 -17.30 16.64 -0.22
CA ILE A 224 -16.96 15.51 -1.08
C ILE A 224 -17.73 14.30 -0.52
N PRO A 225 -18.61 13.64 -1.31
CA PRO A 225 -19.51 12.62 -0.81
C PRO A 225 -18.74 11.59 0.02
N ALA A 226 -19.24 11.31 1.22
CA ALA A 226 -18.72 10.25 2.08
C ALA A 226 -19.03 8.90 1.41
N GLY A 227 -18.15 8.48 0.51
CA GLY A 227 -18.29 7.29 -0.29
C GLY A 227 -16.94 6.72 -0.71
N ASN A 228 -16.98 5.50 -1.24
CA ASN A 228 -15.88 4.76 -1.86
C ASN A 228 -15.23 5.46 -3.07
N ASP A 229 -15.71 6.64 -3.49
CA ASP A 229 -15.27 7.35 -4.69
C ASP A 229 -13.83 7.88 -4.62
N LEU A 230 -13.24 7.95 -3.42
CA LEU A 230 -11.81 8.24 -3.24
C LEU A 230 -10.90 7.02 -3.50
N LEU A 231 -11.47 5.80 -3.63
CA LEU A 231 -10.70 4.60 -3.99
C LEU A 231 -10.38 4.55 -5.50
N SER A 232 -11.22 5.12 -6.37
CA SER A 232 -10.97 5.20 -7.82
C SER A 232 -9.97 6.31 -8.19
N THR A 233 -9.65 7.21 -7.26
CA THR A 233 -8.94 8.47 -7.52
C THR A 233 -7.83 8.76 -6.51
N PHE A 234 -7.20 7.74 -5.91
CA PHE A 234 -6.02 7.95 -5.07
C PHE A 234 -4.86 8.56 -5.89
N ARG A 235 -4.85 9.89 -5.98
CA ARG A 235 -3.95 10.74 -6.76
C ARG A 235 -3.62 11.97 -5.95
N GLY A 236 -2.45 12.52 -6.16
CA GLY A 236 -2.02 13.76 -5.54
C GLY A 236 -2.76 14.99 -6.10
N GLY A 237 -2.37 16.15 -5.58
CA GLY A 237 -2.86 17.46 -5.98
C GLY A 237 -2.43 17.86 -7.39
N SER A 238 -3.22 18.76 -7.99
CA SER A 238 -2.90 19.46 -9.24
C SER A 238 -1.86 20.57 -9.02
N GLY A 239 -1.06 20.83 -10.05
CA GLY A 239 -0.06 21.90 -10.06
C GLY A 239 -0.66 23.27 -10.35
N GLY A 240 -0.05 24.33 -9.82
CA GLY A 240 -0.42 25.72 -10.09
C GLY A 240 0.01 26.15 -11.50
N GLY A 241 -0.67 27.14 -12.07
CA GLY A 241 -0.30 27.78 -13.34
C GLY A 241 0.86 28.76 -13.18
N GLY A 242 1.71 28.87 -14.20
CA GLY A 242 2.81 29.84 -14.21
C GLY A 242 2.35 31.27 -14.47
N GLY A 243 3.15 32.26 -14.07
CA GLY A 243 2.87 33.67 -14.32
C GLY A 243 3.07 34.04 -15.80
N GLY A 244 2.34 35.03 -16.31
CA GLY A 244 2.56 35.53 -17.66
C GLY A 244 3.80 36.40 -17.77
N GLY A 245 4.47 36.36 -18.92
CA GLY A 245 5.59 37.26 -19.19
C GLY A 245 5.14 38.69 -19.43
N ARG A 246 6.08 39.65 -19.32
CA ARG A 246 5.76 41.08 -19.45
C ARG A 246 6.39 41.73 -20.66
N THR A 247 5.62 42.60 -21.31
CA THR A 247 6.08 43.40 -22.44
C THR A 247 7.19 44.35 -21.98
N ASN A 248 8.34 44.27 -22.64
CA ASN A 248 9.57 45.03 -22.36
C ASN A 248 10.14 44.85 -20.95
N LEU A 249 9.74 43.78 -20.24
CA LEU A 249 10.08 43.54 -18.84
C LEU A 249 10.36 42.05 -18.59
N GLU A 250 10.41 41.67 -17.33
CA GLU A 250 10.78 40.32 -16.87
C GLU A 250 9.77 39.22 -17.25
N ALA A 251 10.27 37.99 -17.22
CA ALA A 251 9.47 36.77 -17.40
C ALA A 251 8.58 36.45 -16.19
N GLY A 252 7.62 35.56 -16.40
CA GLY A 252 6.76 34.98 -15.38
C GLY A 252 7.47 33.90 -14.56
N GLY A 253 7.21 33.83 -13.26
CA GLY A 253 7.64 32.73 -12.40
C GLY A 253 6.84 31.45 -12.64
N GLY A 254 7.43 30.30 -12.33
CA GLY A 254 6.76 29.01 -12.44
C GLY A 254 5.67 28.81 -11.38
N GLY A 255 4.67 27.99 -11.70
CA GLY A 255 3.65 27.54 -10.75
C GLY A 255 4.17 26.44 -9.83
N GLY A 256 3.65 26.35 -8.61
CA GLY A 256 4.03 25.30 -7.65
C GLY A 256 3.50 23.91 -8.04
N GLY A 257 4.27 22.86 -7.76
CA GLY A 257 3.83 21.48 -7.98
C GLY A 257 2.73 21.06 -7.00
N GLY A 258 1.83 20.17 -7.42
CA GLY A 258 0.81 19.61 -6.55
C GLY A 258 1.39 18.64 -5.54
N GLY A 259 0.82 18.61 -4.33
CA GLY A 259 1.21 17.67 -3.28
C GLY A 259 0.99 16.22 -3.70
N GLY A 260 1.81 15.31 -3.24
CA GLY A 260 1.69 13.89 -3.53
C GLY A 260 0.58 13.20 -2.73
N ALA A 261 0.43 11.90 -2.92
CA ALA A 261 -0.54 11.08 -2.18
C ALA A 261 0.18 9.95 -1.43
N VAL A 262 -0.16 9.78 -0.16
CA VAL A 262 0.38 8.72 0.71
C VAL A 262 -0.75 7.96 1.42
N LEU A 263 -0.79 6.64 1.18
CA LEU A 263 -1.66 5.71 1.88
C LEU A 263 -0.80 4.92 2.85
N ILE A 264 -1.22 4.89 4.11
CA ILE A 264 -0.56 4.13 5.16
C ILE A 264 -1.60 3.20 5.74
N ALA A 265 -1.43 1.90 5.52
CA ALA A 265 -2.34 0.88 5.96
C ALA A 265 -1.67 -0.08 6.95
N ALA A 266 -2.35 -0.41 8.04
CA ALA A 266 -1.85 -1.34 9.04
C ALA A 266 -2.97 -2.27 9.52
N ASN A 267 -2.72 -3.58 9.63
CA ASN A 267 -3.71 -4.46 10.27
C ASN A 267 -3.83 -4.19 11.79
N GLY A 268 -2.76 -3.67 12.40
CA GLY A 268 -2.69 -3.30 13.80
C GLY A 268 -2.99 -1.81 14.04
N THR A 269 -2.07 -1.13 14.72
CA THR A 269 -2.17 0.27 15.08
C THR A 269 -1.27 1.14 14.22
N ILE A 270 -1.78 2.29 13.77
CA ILE A 270 -0.96 3.41 13.28
C ILE A 270 -0.81 4.43 14.42
N THR A 271 0.42 4.67 14.87
CA THR A 271 0.74 5.69 15.87
C THR A 271 1.49 6.85 15.21
N VAL A 272 0.87 8.03 15.19
CA VAL A 272 1.44 9.25 14.60
C VAL A 272 1.88 10.21 15.71
N SER A 273 3.16 10.22 16.04
CA SER A 273 3.77 11.22 16.93
C SER A 273 4.63 12.24 16.18
N GLY A 274 5.09 11.90 14.97
CA GLY A 274 5.77 12.80 14.03
C GLY A 274 4.82 13.59 13.13
N THR A 275 5.28 13.96 11.94
CA THR A 275 4.49 14.70 10.95
C THR A 275 4.37 13.93 9.63
N VAL A 276 3.20 13.93 8.99
CA VAL A 276 3.00 13.45 7.62
C VAL A 276 2.49 14.61 6.75
N THR A 277 3.23 14.96 5.71
CA THR A 277 2.93 16.11 4.84
C THR A 277 2.74 15.70 3.38
N ALA A 278 1.66 16.20 2.80
CA ALA A 278 1.30 16.09 1.39
C ALA A 278 0.92 17.48 0.84
N ASN A 279 1.62 18.52 1.27
CA ASN A 279 1.33 19.89 0.88
C ASN A 279 1.70 20.16 -0.59
N GLY A 280 1.01 21.12 -1.21
CA GLY A 280 1.42 21.67 -2.49
C GLY A 280 2.69 22.50 -2.38
N GLY A 281 3.41 22.64 -3.49
CA GLY A 281 4.53 23.56 -3.62
C GLY A 281 4.05 25.01 -3.71
N GLY A 282 4.80 25.92 -3.10
CA GLY A 282 4.52 27.36 -3.20
C GLY A 282 4.79 27.93 -4.58
N ASN A 283 4.34 29.14 -4.83
CA ASN A 283 4.84 29.97 -5.92
C ASN A 283 6.11 30.70 -5.44
N GLU A 284 7.22 30.61 -6.18
CA GLU A 284 8.36 31.46 -5.84
C GLU A 284 8.07 32.93 -6.17
N ASN A 285 8.41 33.79 -5.21
CA ASN A 285 8.17 35.23 -5.29
C ASN A 285 9.23 35.93 -6.14
N ILE A 286 8.79 36.82 -7.03
CA ILE A 286 9.60 37.95 -7.47
C ILE A 286 9.38 39.06 -6.45
N CYS A 287 10.25 39.13 -5.45
CA CYS A 287 10.23 40.21 -4.47
C CYS A 287 10.11 41.55 -5.23
N CYS A 288 9.08 42.34 -4.91
CA CYS A 288 8.78 43.67 -5.43
C CYS A 288 7.94 43.77 -6.73
N ASN A 289 7.51 42.68 -7.38
CA ASN A 289 6.49 42.79 -8.42
C ASN A 289 5.55 41.57 -8.47
N PRO A 290 4.35 41.67 -7.86
CA PRO A 290 3.44 40.53 -7.81
C PRO A 290 2.88 40.14 -9.16
N ARG A 291 3.06 40.93 -10.25
CA ARG A 291 2.35 40.82 -11.55
C ARG A 291 2.83 39.69 -12.48
N THR A 292 3.81 38.91 -12.06
CA THR A 292 4.41 37.79 -12.82
C THR A 292 4.48 36.50 -12.02
N ALA A 293 3.82 36.43 -10.86
CA ALA A 293 3.88 35.24 -10.01
C ALA A 293 3.00 34.12 -10.56
N GLY A 294 3.51 32.89 -10.52
CA GLY A 294 2.68 31.69 -10.67
C GLY A 294 1.72 31.52 -9.49
N THR A 295 0.84 30.53 -9.57
CA THR A 295 0.01 30.08 -8.44
C THR A 295 0.65 28.89 -7.73
N PRO A 296 0.35 28.68 -6.44
CA PRO A 296 0.82 27.51 -5.70
C PRO A 296 0.13 26.25 -6.22
N GLY A 297 0.72 25.08 -5.94
CA GLY A 297 0.04 23.79 -6.14
C GLY A 297 -1.01 23.53 -5.06
N THR A 298 -1.92 22.61 -5.35
CA THR A 298 -2.89 22.11 -4.35
C THR A 298 -2.23 21.11 -3.40
N GLY A 299 -2.82 20.94 -2.22
CA GLY A 299 -2.48 19.80 -1.36
C GLY A 299 -2.87 18.47 -1.99
N GLY A 300 -2.25 17.39 -1.53
CA GLY A 300 -2.47 16.03 -2.00
C GLY A 300 -3.32 15.20 -1.04
N ILE A 301 -2.95 13.95 -0.79
CA ILE A 301 -3.74 13.06 0.08
C ILE A 301 -2.87 12.44 1.16
N VAL A 302 -3.32 12.50 2.40
CA VAL A 302 -2.87 11.64 3.49
C VAL A 302 -4.03 10.72 3.88
N ARG A 303 -3.89 9.41 3.65
CA ARG A 303 -4.91 8.43 4.01
C ARG A 303 -4.33 7.39 4.96
N LEU A 304 -4.92 7.28 6.15
CA LEU A 304 -4.53 6.30 7.16
C LEU A 304 -5.66 5.26 7.31
N VAL A 305 -5.33 3.97 7.22
CA VAL A 305 -6.29 2.88 7.34
C VAL A 305 -5.77 1.85 8.33
N ALA A 306 -6.45 1.65 9.48
CA ALA A 306 -5.99 0.68 10.47
C ALA A 306 -7.08 0.10 11.36
N ALA A 307 -6.75 -0.86 12.23
CA ALA A 307 -7.65 -1.23 13.32
C ALA A 307 -7.74 -0.08 14.34
N THR A 308 -6.60 0.52 14.70
CA THR A 308 -6.52 1.70 15.58
C THR A 308 -5.62 2.77 14.98
N ILE A 309 -6.06 4.04 15.04
CA ILE A 309 -5.21 5.20 14.74
C ILE A 309 -5.08 6.02 16.03
N ALA A 310 -3.86 6.32 16.44
CA ALA A 310 -3.52 7.00 17.69
C ALA A 310 -2.36 7.99 17.51
N GLY A 311 -2.09 8.80 18.53
CA GLY A 311 -0.94 9.72 18.58
C GLY A 311 -1.32 11.20 18.58
N GLY A 312 -0.31 12.06 18.73
CA GLY A 312 -0.47 13.51 18.86
C GLY A 312 0.32 14.34 17.83
N GLY A 313 0.85 13.70 16.79
CA GLY A 313 1.62 14.31 15.73
C GLY A 313 0.79 15.15 14.75
N ASN A 314 1.36 15.58 13.63
CA ASN A 314 0.67 16.46 12.66
C ASN A 314 0.42 15.76 11.31
N LEU A 315 -0.76 15.98 10.73
CA LEU A 315 -1.12 15.53 9.38
C LEU A 315 -1.49 16.73 8.52
N THR A 316 -0.78 16.98 7.42
CA THR A 316 -1.02 18.16 6.58
C THR A 316 -1.16 17.82 5.10
N ALA A 317 -2.20 18.34 4.47
CA ALA A 317 -2.42 18.31 3.04
C ALA A 317 -2.95 19.67 2.58
N THR A 318 -2.23 20.76 2.86
CA THR A 318 -2.64 22.12 2.49
C THR A 318 -2.15 22.50 1.10
N SER A 319 -2.70 23.58 0.54
CA SER A 319 -2.08 24.20 -0.64
C SER A 319 -0.66 24.66 -0.33
N GLY A 320 0.12 24.87 -1.38
CA GLY A 320 1.38 25.60 -1.24
C GLY A 320 1.14 27.02 -0.72
N GLY A 321 2.13 27.53 0.01
CA GLY A 321 2.11 28.90 0.50
C GLY A 321 2.16 29.89 -0.65
N ASN A 322 1.32 30.93 -0.57
CA ASN A 322 1.48 32.13 -1.38
C ASN A 322 2.52 33.02 -0.72
N ILE A 323 3.66 33.26 -1.39
CA ILE A 323 4.72 34.12 -0.84
C ILE A 323 4.40 35.61 -1.09
N CYS A 324 3.36 35.93 -1.84
CA CYS A 324 2.95 37.31 -2.08
C CYS A 324 2.37 37.94 -0.78
N ARG A 325 2.97 39.03 -0.29
CA ARG A 325 2.46 39.77 0.88
C ARG A 325 1.06 40.31 0.56
N GLU A 326 0.07 39.89 1.35
CA GLU A 326 -1.38 40.16 1.18
C GLU A 326 -1.76 41.65 1.06
N THR A 327 -0.85 42.57 1.39
CA THR A 327 -1.06 44.02 1.31
C THR A 327 -0.94 44.59 -0.11
N LEU A 328 -0.48 43.82 -1.10
CA LEU A 328 -0.40 44.27 -2.49
C LEU A 328 -1.59 43.75 -3.32
N THR A 329 -2.43 44.66 -3.80
CA THR A 329 -3.44 44.39 -4.84
C THR A 329 -2.80 43.67 -6.02
N GLY A 330 -3.24 42.43 -6.28
CA GLY A 330 -2.79 41.63 -7.42
C GLY A 330 -2.17 40.27 -7.08
N CYS A 331 -2.15 39.84 -5.82
CA CYS A 331 -1.69 38.48 -5.50
C CYS A 331 -2.57 37.41 -6.17
N PRO A 332 -2.00 36.38 -6.81
CA PRO A 332 -2.78 35.29 -7.35
C PRO A 332 -3.56 34.58 -6.23
N PRO A 333 -4.77 34.08 -6.50
CA PRO A 333 -5.57 33.40 -5.49
C PRO A 333 -4.88 32.13 -4.99
N GLY A 334 -5.14 31.78 -3.73
CA GLY A 334 -4.70 30.51 -3.14
C GLY A 334 -5.28 29.30 -3.88
N SER A 335 -4.52 28.21 -3.84
CA SER A 335 -4.96 26.91 -4.38
C SER A 335 -5.74 26.14 -3.33
N ALA A 336 -6.49 25.12 -3.75
CA ALA A 336 -7.24 24.28 -2.84
C ALA A 336 -6.33 23.42 -1.95
N SER A 337 -6.78 23.16 -0.72
CA SER A 337 -6.20 22.11 0.12
C SER A 337 -6.62 20.73 -0.38
N GLY A 338 -5.78 19.74 -0.08
CA GLY A 338 -6.04 18.32 -0.28
C GLY A 338 -6.81 17.69 0.88
N ILE A 339 -6.69 16.37 1.03
CA ILE A 339 -7.48 15.58 1.98
C ILE A 339 -6.59 14.89 3.01
N VAL A 340 -6.99 14.96 4.28
CA VAL A 340 -6.51 14.06 5.34
C VAL A 340 -7.66 13.14 5.73
N ARG A 341 -7.52 11.83 5.48
CA ARG A 341 -8.55 10.83 5.74
C ARG A 341 -8.08 9.78 6.74
N LEU A 342 -8.83 9.62 7.83
CA LEU A 342 -8.60 8.61 8.86
C LEU A 342 -9.69 7.55 8.81
N GLU A 343 -9.32 6.28 8.67
CA GLU A 343 -10.26 5.16 8.64
C GLU A 343 -9.81 4.09 9.63
N ALA A 344 -10.51 3.99 10.76
CA ALA A 344 -10.20 2.97 11.77
C ALA A 344 -11.42 2.52 12.55
N ILE A 345 -11.31 1.33 13.13
CA ILE A 345 -12.30 0.84 14.11
C ILE A 345 -12.26 1.76 15.35
N THR A 346 -11.06 2.12 15.80
CA THR A 346 -10.84 3.06 16.89
C THR A 346 -9.95 4.22 16.43
N ILE A 347 -10.46 5.44 16.48
CA ILE A 347 -9.67 6.66 16.26
C ILE A 347 -9.49 7.35 17.61
N SER A 348 -8.29 7.26 18.16
CA SER A 348 -7.86 7.93 19.41
C SER A 348 -6.78 8.98 19.16
N TYR A 349 -6.59 9.36 17.89
CA TYR A 349 -5.66 10.39 17.47
C TYR A 349 -6.11 11.77 17.96
N THR A 350 -5.21 12.52 18.61
CA THR A 350 -5.45 13.83 19.20
C THR A 350 -4.57 14.93 18.59
N GLY A 351 -3.83 14.60 17.54
CA GLY A 351 -2.87 15.50 16.91
C GLY A 351 -3.49 16.56 15.99
N GLY A 352 -2.66 17.46 15.47
CA GLY A 352 -3.06 18.52 14.56
C GLY A 352 -3.33 18.00 13.15
N SER A 353 -4.42 18.45 12.52
CA SER A 353 -4.68 18.14 11.11
C SER A 353 -4.98 19.41 10.32
N ALA A 354 -4.39 19.53 9.13
CA ALA A 354 -4.55 20.67 8.23
C ALA A 354 -4.87 20.21 6.80
N GLY A 355 -5.90 20.79 6.19
CA GLY A 355 -6.49 20.36 4.93
C GLY A 355 -7.97 20.05 5.09
N ILE A 356 -8.58 19.37 4.11
CA ILE A 356 -9.95 18.86 4.26
C ILE A 356 -9.88 17.57 5.07
N VAL A 357 -10.27 17.63 6.34
CA VAL A 357 -10.18 16.49 7.26
C VAL A 357 -11.46 15.67 7.22
N GLN A 358 -11.31 14.36 7.04
CA GLN A 358 -12.40 13.38 7.05
C GLN A 358 -12.03 12.22 7.97
N ALA A 359 -12.98 11.78 8.80
CA ALA A 359 -12.84 10.59 9.62
C ALA A 359 -13.99 9.62 9.32
N ALA A 360 -13.66 8.35 9.16
CA ALA A 360 -14.63 7.28 9.01
C ALA A 360 -14.37 6.20 10.07
N SER A 361 -15.43 5.78 10.77
CA SER A 361 -15.39 4.69 11.75
C SER A 361 -15.34 3.29 11.11
N VAL A 362 -15.32 3.23 9.78
CA VAL A 362 -15.24 2.00 9.00
C VAL A 362 -14.04 2.12 8.05
N PRO A 363 -12.96 1.35 8.28
CA PRO A 363 -11.90 1.11 7.30
C PRO A 363 -12.45 0.70 5.94
N GLY A 364 -12.05 1.40 4.88
CA GLY A 364 -12.24 0.93 3.52
C GLY A 364 -11.41 -0.32 3.23
N SER A 365 -11.74 -1.05 2.16
CA SER A 365 -10.98 -2.22 1.75
C SER A 365 -9.58 -1.80 1.29
N VAL A 366 -8.56 -2.15 2.08
CA VAL A 366 -7.16 -2.12 1.65
C VAL A 366 -6.63 -3.54 1.78
N VAL A 367 -6.24 -4.13 0.65
CA VAL A 367 -5.58 -5.43 0.66
C VAL A 367 -4.14 -5.20 1.11
N VAL A 368 -3.77 -5.70 2.29
CA VAL A 368 -2.38 -5.77 2.74
C VAL A 368 -1.81 -7.07 2.19
N ALA A 369 -0.67 -7.01 1.48
CA ALA A 369 -0.04 -8.24 0.99
C ALA A 369 0.38 -9.09 2.19
N ALA A 370 0.08 -10.39 2.16
CA ALA A 370 0.61 -11.32 3.14
C ALA A 370 2.00 -11.81 2.72
N ALA A 371 2.86 -12.09 3.70
CA ALA A 371 4.23 -12.60 3.51
C ALA A 371 4.31 -13.94 2.76
N SER A 372 3.18 -14.62 2.65
CA SER A 372 3.02 -15.89 1.97
C SER A 372 1.77 -15.81 1.10
N GLY A 373 1.79 -16.45 -0.08
CA GLY A 373 0.68 -16.39 -1.05
C GLY A 373 -0.70 -16.68 -0.42
N PRO A 374 -1.80 -16.36 -1.12
CA PRO A 374 -3.12 -16.45 -0.53
C PRO A 374 -3.43 -17.88 -0.05
N ALA A 375 -4.13 -17.99 1.09
CA ALA A 375 -4.37 -19.26 1.74
C ALA A 375 -5.16 -20.23 0.84
N PHE A 376 -4.62 -21.38 0.52
CA PHE A 376 -5.26 -22.32 -0.40
C PHE A 376 -5.62 -23.63 0.27
N ILE A 377 -6.62 -24.29 -0.31
CA ILE A 377 -6.85 -25.73 -0.16
C ILE A 377 -7.00 -26.33 -1.55
N LYS A 378 -6.41 -27.50 -1.78
CA LYS A 378 -6.54 -28.23 -3.05
C LYS A 378 -6.62 -29.73 -2.81
N PHE A 379 -7.36 -30.40 -3.69
CA PHE A 379 -7.29 -31.86 -3.80
C PHE A 379 -5.94 -32.23 -4.38
N THR A 380 -5.29 -33.26 -3.83
CA THR A 380 -4.04 -33.78 -4.38
C THR A 380 -4.21 -35.19 -4.91
N LYS A 381 -4.95 -36.04 -4.20
CA LYS A 381 -5.04 -37.45 -4.52
C LYS A 381 -6.35 -38.06 -4.07
N LEU A 382 -6.91 -38.95 -4.90
CA LEU A 382 -7.94 -39.90 -4.52
C LEU A 382 -7.40 -41.31 -4.62
N THR A 383 -7.71 -42.12 -3.62
CA THR A 383 -7.31 -43.53 -3.56
C THR A 383 -8.52 -44.40 -3.30
N ASP A 384 -8.70 -45.47 -4.08
CA ASP A 384 -9.72 -46.48 -3.79
C ASP A 384 -9.41 -47.16 -2.45
N SER A 385 -10.35 -47.13 -1.51
CA SER A 385 -10.13 -47.68 -0.17
C SER A 385 -9.97 -49.20 -0.18
N ASN A 386 -10.50 -49.88 -1.21
CA ASN A 386 -10.39 -51.32 -1.36
C ASN A 386 -9.17 -51.75 -2.19
N ASN A 387 -8.50 -50.80 -2.86
CA ASN A 387 -7.32 -51.07 -3.67
C ASN A 387 -6.38 -49.86 -3.66
N ALA A 388 -5.43 -49.84 -2.71
CA ALA A 388 -4.50 -48.73 -2.53
C ALA A 388 -3.58 -48.46 -3.75
N GLY A 389 -3.44 -49.42 -4.68
CA GLY A 389 -2.71 -49.24 -5.94
C GLY A 389 -3.49 -48.45 -7.01
N ASN A 390 -4.78 -48.24 -6.78
CA ASN A 390 -5.68 -47.55 -7.68
C ASN A 390 -5.87 -46.10 -7.21
N THR A 391 -5.10 -45.19 -7.81
CA THR A 391 -5.04 -43.80 -7.38
C THR A 391 -5.17 -42.82 -8.54
N ILE A 392 -5.85 -41.71 -8.29
CA ILE A 392 -5.90 -40.55 -9.17
C ILE A 392 -5.17 -39.42 -8.50
N THR A 393 -4.22 -38.82 -9.20
CA THR A 393 -3.67 -37.52 -8.83
C THR A 393 -4.56 -36.44 -9.44
N VAL A 394 -4.98 -35.48 -8.63
CA VAL A 394 -5.80 -34.35 -9.10
C VAL A 394 -4.85 -33.21 -9.43
N ASP A 395 -4.55 -33.03 -10.71
CA ASP A 395 -4.00 -31.76 -11.19
C ASP A 395 -5.17 -30.79 -11.44
N THR A 396 -4.89 -29.50 -11.30
CA THR A 396 -5.72 -28.28 -11.19
C THR A 396 -6.91 -28.07 -12.16
N ALA A 397 -7.36 -29.08 -12.90
CA ALA A 397 -8.35 -28.94 -13.96
C ALA A 397 -9.45 -30.01 -13.98
N ILE A 398 -9.85 -30.63 -12.85
CA ILE A 398 -10.61 -31.88 -12.92
C ILE A 398 -11.85 -31.92 -12.01
N GLN A 399 -13.03 -32.18 -12.60
CA GLN A 399 -14.20 -32.70 -11.91
C GLN A 399 -14.16 -34.24 -11.95
N ILE A 400 -14.47 -34.92 -10.85
CA ILE A 400 -14.33 -36.38 -10.78
C ILE A 400 -15.71 -37.00 -11.01
N THR A 401 -15.90 -37.70 -12.12
CA THR A 401 -17.20 -38.29 -12.52
C THR A 401 -17.12 -39.81 -12.45
N PRO A 402 -17.73 -40.47 -11.45
CA PRO A 402 -17.86 -41.93 -11.45
C PRO A 402 -18.94 -42.39 -12.45
N GLY A 403 -18.64 -43.42 -13.25
CA GLY A 403 -19.69 -44.34 -13.72
C GLY A 403 -20.53 -44.01 -14.97
N ARG A 404 -20.08 -43.19 -15.93
CA ARG A 404 -20.81 -43.02 -17.23
C ARG A 404 -20.10 -43.67 -18.42
N THR A 405 -20.88 -44.32 -19.29
CA THR A 405 -20.51 -44.65 -20.68
C THR A 405 -21.30 -43.74 -21.63
N GLY A 406 -20.68 -42.70 -22.17
CA GLY A 406 -21.28 -41.76 -23.13
C GLY A 406 -20.64 -40.36 -23.08
N SER A 407 -20.58 -39.69 -24.24
CA SER A 407 -19.76 -38.50 -24.59
C SER A 407 -19.40 -37.56 -23.43
N PHE A 408 -18.11 -37.47 -23.15
CA PHE A 408 -17.49 -36.70 -22.06
C PHE A 408 -17.25 -35.23 -22.43
N ASN A 409 -17.32 -34.35 -21.43
CA ASN A 409 -16.61 -33.08 -21.46
C ASN A 409 -15.16 -33.37 -21.00
N PRO A 410 -14.08 -32.82 -21.60
CA PRO A 410 -12.68 -33.16 -21.29
C PRO A 410 -12.18 -32.98 -19.84
N VAL A 411 -13.06 -32.68 -18.88
CA VAL A 411 -12.74 -32.31 -17.48
C VAL A 411 -13.13 -33.41 -16.49
N ASP A 412 -13.69 -34.53 -16.95
CA ASP A 412 -14.18 -35.63 -16.12
C ASP A 412 -13.10 -36.68 -15.81
N VAL A 413 -12.87 -37.01 -14.54
CA VAL A 413 -12.01 -38.14 -14.14
C VAL A 413 -12.81 -39.33 -13.64
N LYS A 414 -12.54 -40.47 -14.27
CA LYS A 414 -13.04 -41.78 -13.88
C LYS A 414 -12.06 -42.42 -12.91
N MET A 415 -12.53 -42.81 -11.73
CA MET A 415 -11.79 -43.75 -10.88
C MET A 415 -11.53 -45.02 -11.70
N PRO A 416 -10.27 -45.37 -12.02
CA PRO A 416 -9.98 -46.65 -12.62
C PRO A 416 -10.53 -47.71 -11.67
N ASN A 417 -10.91 -48.88 -12.16
CA ASN A 417 -10.91 -50.03 -11.28
C ASN A 417 -10.49 -51.22 -12.15
N ALA A 418 -9.59 -52.05 -11.63
CA ALA A 418 -9.01 -53.16 -12.38
C ALA A 418 -9.99 -54.35 -12.57
N ALA A 419 -11.16 -54.33 -11.93
CA ALA A 419 -12.12 -55.44 -11.84
C ALA A 419 -13.52 -55.15 -12.44
N GLY A 420 -13.76 -53.99 -13.06
CA GLY A 420 -15.07 -53.61 -13.61
C GLY A 420 -16.12 -53.09 -12.61
N PHE A 421 -15.87 -53.06 -11.29
CA PHE A 421 -16.81 -52.56 -10.27
C PHE A 421 -16.46 -51.16 -9.69
N PRO A 422 -17.41 -50.23 -9.56
CA PRO A 422 -17.15 -48.90 -9.00
C PRO A 422 -16.62 -48.99 -7.55
N ALA A 423 -15.64 -48.15 -7.21
CA ALA A 423 -15.14 -48.05 -5.84
C ALA A 423 -16.29 -47.64 -4.90
N SER A 424 -16.57 -48.44 -3.88
CA SER A 424 -17.64 -48.17 -2.90
C SER A 424 -17.24 -47.09 -1.88
N SER A 425 -15.94 -46.90 -1.63
CA SER A 425 -15.43 -45.82 -0.80
C SER A 425 -14.03 -45.40 -1.21
N VAL A 426 -13.69 -44.13 -0.99
CA VAL A 426 -12.39 -43.55 -1.36
C VAL A 426 -11.73 -42.83 -0.18
N LYS A 427 -10.41 -42.74 -0.23
CA LYS A 427 -9.59 -41.81 0.58
C LYS A 427 -9.30 -40.57 -0.26
N VAL A 428 -9.57 -39.39 0.28
CA VAL A 428 -9.32 -38.10 -0.36
C VAL A 428 -8.23 -37.38 0.41
N ASP A 429 -7.15 -37.02 -0.29
CA ASP A 429 -6.02 -36.28 0.25
C ASP A 429 -6.05 -34.82 -0.23
N PHE A 430 -5.68 -33.94 0.70
CA PHE A 430 -5.67 -32.49 0.54
C PHE A 430 -4.30 -31.93 0.84
N GLU A 431 -3.99 -30.83 0.19
CA GLU A 431 -2.91 -29.93 0.57
C GLU A 431 -3.50 -28.56 0.88
N ALA A 432 -2.97 -27.94 1.93
CA ALA A 432 -3.35 -26.61 2.37
C ALA A 432 -2.10 -25.77 2.63
N GLY A 433 -2.21 -24.46 2.43
CA GLY A 433 -1.11 -23.55 2.63
C GLY A 433 -1.55 -22.10 2.65
N PRO A 434 -0.61 -21.16 2.83
CA PRO A 434 0.83 -21.39 2.96
C PRO A 434 1.27 -21.89 4.35
N ASN A 435 2.47 -22.47 4.48
CA ASN A 435 3.09 -22.85 5.76
C ASN A 435 4.49 -22.19 5.89
N PRO A 436 4.75 -21.31 6.89
CA PRO A 436 3.85 -20.92 7.97
C PRO A 436 2.74 -19.99 7.47
N GLY A 437 1.53 -20.11 8.02
CA GLY A 437 0.40 -19.33 7.55
C GLY A 437 -0.95 -19.93 7.88
N PHE A 438 -1.13 -21.18 7.47
CA PHE A 438 -2.35 -21.94 7.62
C PHE A 438 -2.39 -22.63 9.00
N PRO A 439 -3.50 -22.53 9.74
CA PRO A 439 -3.60 -23.11 11.08
C PRO A 439 -3.70 -24.64 11.07
N THR A 440 -2.81 -25.30 11.81
CA THR A 440 -2.94 -26.71 12.18
C THR A 440 -4.18 -26.96 13.03
N GLY A 441 -4.80 -28.13 12.89
CA GLY A 441 -5.95 -28.55 13.69
C GLY A 441 -7.30 -28.07 13.15
N LYS A 442 -7.34 -27.31 12.04
CA LYS A 442 -8.61 -26.93 11.43
C LYS A 442 -9.26 -28.10 10.70
N THR A 443 -10.58 -28.11 10.75
CA THR A 443 -11.41 -29.08 10.03
C THR A 443 -11.57 -28.67 8.58
N ILE A 444 -11.25 -29.57 7.66
CA ILE A 444 -11.68 -29.52 6.26
C ILE A 444 -12.97 -30.33 6.17
N THR A 445 -14.01 -29.72 5.60
CA THR A 445 -15.27 -30.39 5.27
C THR A 445 -15.29 -30.66 3.77
N LEU A 446 -15.38 -31.93 3.41
CA LEU A 446 -15.62 -32.41 2.05
C LEU A 446 -17.12 -32.64 1.86
N VAL A 447 -17.69 -32.06 0.81
CA VAL A 447 -19.08 -32.29 0.40
C VAL A 447 -19.06 -33.06 -0.91
N VAL A 448 -19.77 -34.20 -0.92
CA VAL A 448 -19.99 -35.04 -2.08
C VAL A 448 -21.44 -34.84 -2.52
N THR A 449 -21.65 -34.20 -3.66
CA THR A 449 -22.99 -33.95 -4.20
C THR A 449 -23.21 -34.86 -5.40
N PRO A 450 -24.14 -35.83 -5.33
CA PRO A 450 -24.51 -36.60 -6.50
C PRO A 450 -25.11 -35.69 -7.58
N VAL A 451 -24.71 -35.92 -8.82
CA VAL A 451 -25.24 -35.21 -10.00
C VAL A 451 -26.54 -35.86 -10.48
N ASP A 452 -26.64 -37.18 -10.31
CA ASP A 452 -27.82 -37.95 -10.70
C ASP A 452 -28.86 -37.97 -9.56
N ALA A 453 -30.14 -37.78 -9.91
CA ALA A 453 -31.24 -37.80 -8.93
C ALA A 453 -31.36 -39.13 -8.15
N ALA A 454 -30.82 -40.23 -8.69
CA ALA A 454 -30.77 -41.53 -8.05
C ALA A 454 -29.68 -41.64 -6.96
N GLY A 455 -28.73 -40.70 -6.90
CA GLY A 455 -27.61 -40.70 -5.96
C GLY A 455 -27.95 -40.20 -4.55
N GLY A 456 -29.19 -39.72 -4.32
CA GLY A 456 -29.63 -39.24 -3.02
C GLY A 456 -29.23 -37.79 -2.73
N GLY A 457 -29.13 -37.42 -1.45
CA GLY A 457 -28.73 -36.08 -1.01
C GLY A 457 -27.21 -35.94 -0.83
N ALA A 458 -26.71 -34.71 -0.86
CA ALA A 458 -25.30 -34.42 -0.61
C ALA A 458 -24.83 -34.97 0.76
N GLN A 459 -23.65 -35.56 0.78
CA GLN A 459 -23.02 -36.11 1.98
C GLN A 459 -21.80 -35.27 2.37
N SER A 460 -21.55 -35.12 3.67
CA SER A 460 -20.42 -34.36 4.18
C SER A 460 -19.50 -35.23 5.02
N TYR A 461 -18.19 -35.04 4.84
CA TYR A 461 -17.13 -35.74 5.55
C TYR A 461 -16.13 -34.73 6.09
N THR A 462 -15.45 -35.07 7.18
CA THR A 462 -14.51 -34.13 7.82
C THR A 462 -13.13 -34.75 7.98
N GLY A 463 -12.10 -33.95 7.76
CA GLY A 463 -10.70 -34.27 8.05
C GLY A 463 -10.04 -33.12 8.80
N THR A 464 -8.88 -33.38 9.40
CA THR A 464 -8.14 -32.38 10.17
C THR A 464 -6.83 -32.03 9.47
N VAL A 465 -6.54 -30.74 9.35
CA VAL A 465 -5.30 -30.24 8.74
C VAL A 465 -4.14 -30.39 9.71
N THR A 466 -3.05 -30.97 9.23
CA THR A 466 -1.79 -31.10 9.95
C THR A 466 -0.71 -30.34 9.20
N CYS A 467 -0.10 -29.33 9.83
CA CYS A 467 1.04 -28.63 9.23
C CYS A 467 2.36 -29.14 9.83
N PRO A 468 3.29 -29.65 9.00
CA PRO A 468 4.65 -29.95 9.44
C PRO A 468 5.45 -28.66 9.72
N VAL A 469 6.69 -28.78 10.17
CA VAL A 469 7.59 -27.62 10.26
C VAL A 469 7.81 -27.05 8.86
N ALA A 470 7.68 -25.73 8.71
CA ALA A 470 7.91 -25.03 7.46
C ALA A 470 9.31 -25.38 6.88
N PRO A 471 9.46 -25.48 5.54
CA PRO A 471 8.56 -24.99 4.48
C PRO A 471 7.59 -26.03 3.91
N ALA A 472 7.52 -27.25 4.47
CA ALA A 472 6.63 -28.29 3.95
C ALA A 472 5.15 -27.89 4.07
N LEU A 473 4.32 -28.22 3.09
CA LEU A 473 2.91 -27.79 3.06
C LEU A 473 2.04 -28.57 4.04
N CYS A 474 0.94 -27.97 4.47
CA CYS A 474 -0.02 -28.65 5.34
C CYS A 474 -0.80 -29.69 4.56
N THR A 475 -1.19 -30.79 5.21
CA THR A 475 -1.94 -31.86 4.58
C THR A 475 -3.15 -32.25 5.41
N ALA A 476 -4.17 -32.80 4.75
CA ALA A 476 -5.28 -33.47 5.41
C ALA A 476 -5.70 -34.70 4.60
N SER A 477 -6.31 -35.67 5.26
CA SER A 477 -6.86 -36.86 4.61
C SER A 477 -8.23 -37.18 5.19
N ILE A 478 -9.15 -37.61 4.34
CA ILE A 478 -10.47 -38.11 4.72
C ILE A 478 -10.61 -39.53 4.15
N THR A 479 -10.83 -40.52 5.01
CA THR A 479 -11.00 -41.93 4.63
C THR A 479 -12.45 -42.35 4.69
N GLY A 480 -12.85 -43.35 3.89
CA GLY A 480 -14.20 -43.91 3.94
C GLY A 480 -15.26 -43.00 3.30
N VAL A 481 -14.86 -42.14 2.36
CA VAL A 481 -15.78 -41.29 1.59
C VAL A 481 -16.59 -42.17 0.66
N VAL A 482 -17.88 -42.32 0.93
CA VAL A 482 -18.78 -43.09 0.07
C VAL A 482 -19.18 -42.22 -1.12
N LEU A 483 -18.97 -42.76 -2.33
CA LEU A 483 -19.42 -42.14 -3.57
C LEU A 483 -20.79 -42.72 -3.95
N PRO A 484 -21.83 -41.89 -4.10
CA PRO A 484 -23.11 -42.31 -4.65
C PRO A 484 -22.97 -43.02 -6.00
N VAL A 485 -23.95 -43.86 -6.34
CA VAL A 485 -24.03 -44.44 -7.68
C VAL A 485 -24.22 -43.32 -8.73
N GLY A 486 -23.42 -43.38 -9.79
CA GLY A 486 -23.43 -42.36 -10.85
C GLY A 486 -22.43 -41.21 -10.62
N ALA A 487 -22.67 -40.09 -11.30
CA ALA A 487 -21.78 -38.94 -11.28
C ALA A 487 -21.87 -38.18 -9.95
N SER A 488 -20.75 -37.65 -9.44
CA SER A 488 -20.72 -36.86 -8.19
C SER A 488 -19.76 -35.69 -8.32
N SER A 489 -20.11 -34.52 -7.81
CA SER A 489 -19.18 -33.40 -7.69
C SER A 489 -18.58 -33.35 -6.29
N LEU A 490 -17.27 -33.10 -6.19
CA LEU A 490 -16.57 -32.88 -4.93
C LEU A 490 -16.32 -31.39 -4.73
N SER A 491 -16.67 -30.88 -3.56
CA SER A 491 -16.23 -29.59 -3.08
C SER A 491 -15.69 -29.72 -1.67
N ALA A 492 -14.70 -28.92 -1.31
CA ALA A 492 -14.17 -28.90 0.03
C ALA A 492 -14.06 -27.46 0.52
N PHE A 493 -14.24 -27.27 1.83
CA PHE A 493 -14.02 -25.98 2.46
C PHE A 493 -13.45 -26.13 3.86
N THR A 494 -12.77 -25.09 4.32
CA THR A 494 -12.45 -24.88 5.73
C THR A 494 -12.89 -23.48 6.14
N VAL A 495 -13.19 -23.29 7.42
CA VAL A 495 -13.50 -21.98 7.99
C VAL A 495 -12.41 -21.63 8.99
N VAL A 496 -11.77 -20.49 8.79
CA VAL A 496 -10.68 -20.00 9.62
C VAL A 496 -11.11 -18.72 10.33
N ASN A 497 -10.84 -18.63 11.64
CA ASN A 497 -11.20 -17.49 12.47
C ASN A 497 -10.03 -16.51 12.55
N PHE A 498 -10.27 -15.21 12.30
CA PHE A 498 -9.22 -14.21 12.35
C PHE A 498 -8.66 -13.96 13.75
N ASN A 499 -9.44 -14.25 14.80
CA ASN A 499 -9.03 -14.01 16.19
C ASN A 499 -8.13 -15.11 16.77
N ALA A 500 -8.04 -16.28 16.13
CA ALA A 500 -7.34 -17.45 16.67
C ALA A 500 -6.09 -17.85 15.86
N ASP A 501 -6.00 -17.44 14.59
CA ASP A 501 -5.11 -18.09 13.61
C ASP A 501 -4.08 -17.13 12.98
N GLY A 502 -3.56 -16.19 13.80
CA GLY A 502 -2.32 -15.42 13.67
C GLY A 502 -1.99 -14.80 12.31
N THR A 503 -1.62 -15.63 11.34
CA THR A 503 -1.08 -15.28 10.03
C THR A 503 -2.12 -15.24 8.91
N ILE A 504 -3.15 -16.09 8.92
CA ILE A 504 -4.22 -16.03 7.91
C ILE A 504 -5.05 -14.74 8.05
N SER A 505 -5.23 -14.26 9.28
CA SER A 505 -5.96 -13.01 9.55
C SER A 505 -5.36 -11.79 8.85
N GLN A 506 -4.10 -11.87 8.43
CA GLN A 506 -3.38 -10.80 7.75
C GLN A 506 -3.55 -10.84 6.24
N MET A 507 -4.03 -11.96 5.67
CA MET A 507 -4.25 -12.18 4.23
C MET A 507 -5.57 -11.61 3.73
N PHE A 508 -6.51 -11.35 4.65
CA PHE A 508 -7.87 -10.94 4.34
C PHE A 508 -8.17 -9.62 5.01
N PRO A 509 -9.01 -8.78 4.40
CA PRO A 509 -9.37 -7.51 5.01
C PRO A 509 -10.19 -7.77 6.28
N ARG A 510 -9.88 -7.04 7.36
CA ARG A 510 -10.66 -7.09 8.61
C ARG A 510 -12.03 -6.43 8.50
N MET A 511 -12.25 -5.66 7.44
CA MET A 511 -13.52 -4.99 7.12
C MET A 511 -13.83 -5.17 5.65
N TYR A 512 -15.07 -5.51 5.32
CA TYR A 512 -15.53 -5.58 3.92
C TYR A 512 -16.95 -5.04 3.83
N GLN A 513 -17.19 -4.13 2.88
CA GLN A 513 -18.49 -3.48 2.66
C GLN A 513 -19.16 -2.91 3.93
N GLY A 514 -18.38 -2.32 4.84
CA GLY A 514 -18.92 -1.71 6.05
C GLY A 514 -18.99 -2.63 7.26
N GLU A 515 -18.67 -3.92 7.12
CA GLU A 515 -18.84 -4.90 8.20
C GLU A 515 -17.50 -5.52 8.65
N PRO A 516 -17.32 -5.77 9.96
CA PRO A 516 -16.16 -6.46 10.48
C PRO A 516 -16.20 -7.93 10.08
N ILE A 517 -15.12 -8.39 9.46
CA ILE A 517 -14.93 -9.78 9.05
C ILE A 517 -14.28 -10.54 10.20
N GLU A 518 -14.91 -11.66 10.58
CA GLU A 518 -14.43 -12.52 11.68
C GLU A 518 -13.88 -13.84 11.18
N GLN A 519 -14.38 -14.33 10.06
CA GLN A 519 -13.99 -15.61 9.50
C GLN A 519 -13.79 -15.51 7.99
N VAL A 520 -12.97 -16.41 7.47
CA VAL A 520 -12.89 -16.68 6.04
C VAL A 520 -13.20 -18.15 5.81
N ARG A 521 -14.09 -18.40 4.85
CA ARG A 521 -14.26 -19.73 4.27
C ARG A 521 -13.39 -19.84 3.04
N ILE A 522 -12.44 -20.76 3.10
CA ILE A 522 -11.55 -21.10 2.01
C ILE A 522 -12.11 -22.37 1.38
N GLN A 523 -12.51 -22.32 0.11
CA GLN A 523 -13.20 -23.42 -0.54
C GLN A 523 -12.59 -23.76 -1.90
N THR A 524 -12.74 -25.00 -2.35
CA THR A 524 -12.31 -25.44 -3.68
C THR A 524 -13.27 -26.47 -4.25
N SER A 525 -13.45 -26.43 -5.57
CA SER A 525 -14.21 -27.41 -6.35
C SER A 525 -13.33 -28.15 -7.37
N GLY A 526 -12.01 -28.16 -7.17
CA GLY A 526 -11.05 -28.85 -8.06
C GLY A 526 -10.43 -28.02 -9.19
N LYS A 527 -10.67 -26.70 -9.23
CA LYS A 527 -10.03 -25.77 -10.19
C LYS A 527 -9.16 -24.74 -9.47
N GLU A 528 -9.80 -23.77 -8.82
CA GLU A 528 -9.16 -22.70 -8.05
C GLU A 528 -9.62 -22.73 -6.59
N THR A 529 -8.88 -22.06 -5.70
CA THR A 529 -9.38 -21.73 -4.36
C THR A 529 -10.23 -20.47 -4.45
N GLU A 530 -11.44 -20.55 -3.91
CA GLU A 530 -12.35 -19.43 -3.71
C GLU A 530 -12.40 -19.04 -2.24
N TYR A 531 -12.74 -17.78 -1.99
CA TYR A 531 -12.79 -17.21 -0.65
C TYR A 531 -14.14 -16.57 -0.42
N VAL A 532 -14.71 -16.83 0.75
CA VAL A 532 -15.92 -16.15 1.22
C VAL A 532 -15.60 -15.53 2.56
N LEU A 533 -15.66 -14.20 2.63
CA LEU A 533 -15.51 -13.47 3.88
C LEU A 533 -16.83 -13.56 4.66
N ILE A 534 -16.75 -13.90 5.94
CA ILE A 534 -17.92 -14.02 6.82
C ILE A 534 -17.81 -12.91 7.87
N ALA A 535 -18.75 -11.97 7.80
CA ALA A 535 -18.86 -10.89 8.77
C ALA A 535 -19.37 -11.37 10.12
N ARG A 536 -19.13 -10.58 11.18
CA ARG A 536 -19.72 -10.78 12.52
C ARG A 536 -21.25 -10.92 12.48
N SER A 537 -21.89 -10.26 11.51
CA SER A 537 -23.34 -10.34 11.27
C SER A 537 -23.80 -11.69 10.73
N GLY A 538 -22.88 -12.54 10.27
CA GLY A 538 -23.15 -13.76 9.52
C GLY A 538 -23.29 -13.55 8.01
N LYS A 539 -23.20 -12.31 7.50
CA LYS A 539 -23.23 -12.06 6.05
C LYS A 539 -21.99 -12.62 5.37
N GLU A 540 -22.20 -13.18 4.19
CA GLU A 540 -21.16 -13.80 3.36
C GLU A 540 -20.86 -12.94 2.14
N PHE A 541 -19.58 -12.70 1.87
CA PHE A 541 -19.11 -11.92 0.73
C PHE A 541 -18.13 -12.74 -0.11
N PRO A 542 -18.41 -12.98 -1.40
CA PRO A 542 -17.42 -13.58 -2.28
C PRO A 542 -16.21 -12.66 -2.39
N TYR A 543 -15.01 -13.21 -2.30
CA TYR A 543 -13.76 -12.47 -2.30
C TYR A 543 -12.71 -13.15 -3.18
N LYS A 544 -11.96 -12.36 -3.94
CA LYS A 544 -10.85 -12.83 -4.75
C LYS A 544 -9.59 -12.02 -4.38
N PRO A 545 -8.63 -12.63 -3.66
CA PRO A 545 -7.38 -11.96 -3.31
C PRO A 545 -6.67 -11.46 -4.58
N GLY A 546 -6.25 -10.19 -4.58
CA GLY A 546 -5.44 -9.61 -5.66
C GLY A 546 -6.19 -9.21 -6.94
N SER A 547 -7.52 -9.42 -7.04
CA SER A 547 -8.29 -8.89 -8.18
C SER A 547 -8.67 -7.41 -8.04
N ASP A 548 -8.39 -6.80 -6.90
CA ASP A 548 -8.59 -5.35 -6.68
C ASP A 548 -7.44 -4.50 -7.25
N ALA A 549 -6.82 -4.98 -8.33
CA ALA A 549 -6.05 -4.12 -9.23
C ALA A 549 -7.04 -3.27 -10.05
N GLY A 550 -7.56 -2.21 -9.43
CA GLY A 550 -8.14 -1.04 -10.08
C GLY A 550 -9.18 -1.30 -11.17
N ARG A 551 -10.46 -1.28 -10.79
CA ARG A 551 -11.46 -0.58 -11.59
C ARG A 551 -11.95 0.64 -10.85
#